data_AF-A0A952RM61-F1
#
_entry.id   AF-A0A952RM61-F1
#
_cell.length_a   1.000
_cell.length_b   1.000
_cell.length_c   1.000
_cell.angle_alpha   90.00
_cell.angle_beta   90.00
_cell.angle_gamma   90.00
#
_symmetry.space_group_name_H-M   'P 1'
#
loop_
_entity.id
_entity.type
_entity.pdbx_description
1 polymer ?
#
loop_
_entity_poly.entity_id
_entity_poly.type
_entity_poly.pdbx_seq_one_letter_code
_entity_poly.pdbx_strand_id
1 'polypeptide(L)'
;MRPLALAAFAVLTVASCATRQLPPVVVLDKKVDPARPATYNGLALRSGQLVLTESPDSTSFVFPLLVKKYYPFTHVAILSVENGEPWVYDVTGEVKTFPIRSRIMDNVKGKMYRRPLFEYIAPNLYAEIFDPPPGADGDKIAAWARKKFEEGVEFDNYFDSKEHSKLFCSEMAMLAIADAGGPVIDVEASNPNASIVEGMKWLGVPPGEALPVYRFADPSRYVAALGQFTNRTQAYSYFEGKHEVHRRFTADQRMGFVFTLDSYGRIGVRPEISTFVARCAHMYDADPHPPEPFDPRIEKDCRKIADEMFGPFPDPTPLPSTPTPPTPPVATP
;
A
#
# COMPACT_ATOMS: atom_id res chain seq x y z
N MET A 1 26.54 40.99 -42.74
CA MET A 1 26.93 39.57 -42.93
C MET A 1 26.05 38.72 -42.02
N ARG A 2 25.16 37.90 -42.60
CA ARG A 2 24.58 36.66 -42.02
C ARG A 2 25.69 35.58 -41.92
N PRO A 3 25.45 34.31 -41.49
CA PRO A 3 24.81 33.72 -40.29
C PRO A 3 25.66 32.53 -39.73
N LEU A 4 25.04 31.60 -38.96
CA LEU A 4 25.50 30.26 -38.50
C LEU A 4 26.38 30.23 -37.23
N ALA A 5 26.19 29.32 -36.26
CA ALA A 5 25.83 27.92 -36.41
C ALA A 5 24.96 27.38 -35.25
N LEU A 6 23.90 26.65 -35.65
CA LEU A 6 23.37 25.50 -34.93
C LEU A 6 24.49 24.45 -34.77
N ALA A 7 24.63 23.91 -33.57
CA ALA A 7 25.12 22.55 -33.31
C ALA A 7 24.41 22.10 -32.02
N ALA A 8 23.33 21.33 -32.02
CA ALA A 8 23.17 19.99 -32.58
C ALA A 8 24.30 19.04 -32.14
N PHE A 9 24.41 18.80 -30.84
CA PHE A 9 24.87 17.49 -30.36
C PHE A 9 23.63 16.68 -29.98
N ALA A 10 23.12 16.00 -31.01
CA ALA A 10 22.32 14.80 -30.84
C ALA A 10 23.20 13.78 -30.11
N VAL A 11 23.03 13.66 -28.80
CA VAL A 11 23.42 12.44 -28.10
C VAL A 11 22.43 11.38 -28.56
N LEU A 12 22.82 10.67 -29.62
CA LEU A 12 22.36 9.32 -29.92
C LEU A 12 22.67 8.47 -28.68
N THR A 13 21.77 8.51 -27.69
CA THR A 13 21.66 7.40 -26.75
C THR A 13 21.20 6.23 -27.61
N VAL A 14 22.16 5.38 -27.95
CA VAL A 14 21.91 4.03 -28.42
C VAL A 14 20.84 3.48 -27.49
N ALA A 15 19.64 3.32 -28.03
CA ALA A 15 18.56 2.60 -27.40
C ALA A 15 19.09 1.17 -27.26
N SER A 16 19.79 0.91 -26.16
CA SER A 16 19.78 -0.41 -25.58
C SER A 16 18.31 -0.68 -25.31
N CYS A 17 17.72 -1.51 -26.17
CA CYS A 17 16.58 -2.35 -25.82
C CYS A 17 17.00 -3.25 -24.65
N ALA A 18 17.34 -2.67 -23.50
CA ALA A 18 17.20 -3.33 -22.24
C ALA A 18 15.69 -3.40 -22.04
N THR A 19 15.09 -4.50 -22.50
CA THR A 19 13.88 -5.01 -21.85
C THR A 19 14.16 -4.91 -20.36
N ARG A 20 13.55 -3.94 -19.68
CA ARG A 20 13.58 -3.85 -18.22
C ARG A 20 12.97 -5.16 -17.76
N GLN A 21 13.83 -6.12 -17.42
CA GLN A 21 13.39 -7.38 -16.88
C GLN A 21 12.72 -7.03 -15.56
N LEU A 22 11.42 -7.29 -15.49
CA LEU A 22 10.67 -7.08 -14.26
C LEU A 22 11.30 -7.93 -13.15
N PRO A 23 11.30 -7.46 -11.89
CA PRO A 23 11.75 -8.28 -10.78
C PRO A 23 11.01 -9.62 -10.76
N PRO A 24 11.68 -10.73 -10.39
CA PRO A 24 11.01 -12.01 -10.27
C PRO A 24 9.92 -11.91 -9.18
N VAL A 25 8.76 -12.49 -9.46
CA VAL A 25 7.66 -12.64 -8.50
C VAL A 25 7.56 -14.11 -8.12
N VAL A 26 7.61 -14.38 -6.83
CA VAL A 26 7.40 -15.73 -6.28
C VAL A 26 6.04 -15.81 -5.60
N VAL A 27 5.42 -17.00 -5.66
CA VAL A 27 4.26 -17.32 -4.83
C VAL A 27 4.79 -17.72 -3.46
N LEU A 28 4.49 -16.92 -2.45
CA LEU A 28 5.01 -17.07 -1.09
C LEU A 28 4.15 -18.00 -0.26
N ASP A 29 2.85 -18.00 -0.53
CA ASP A 29 1.86 -18.80 0.17
C ASP A 29 0.54 -18.77 -0.59
N LYS A 30 -0.32 -19.75 -0.31
CA LYS A 30 -1.66 -19.86 -0.85
C LYS A 30 -2.57 -20.60 0.12
N LYS A 31 -3.79 -20.10 0.27
CA LYS A 31 -4.84 -20.80 0.98
C LYS A 31 -5.26 -22.02 0.17
N VAL A 32 -5.22 -23.20 0.79
CA VAL A 32 -5.75 -24.43 0.23
C VAL A 32 -7.17 -24.62 0.78
N ASP A 33 -8.16 -24.50 -0.10
CA ASP A 33 -9.56 -24.72 0.23
C ASP A 33 -10.17 -25.69 -0.82
N PRO A 34 -10.53 -26.93 -0.42
CA PRO A 34 -11.14 -27.89 -1.34
C PRO A 34 -12.45 -27.39 -1.98
N ALA A 35 -13.19 -26.51 -1.30
CA ALA A 35 -14.41 -25.92 -1.86
C ALA A 35 -14.11 -24.82 -2.90
N ARG A 36 -12.87 -24.33 -2.95
CA ARG A 36 -12.41 -23.26 -3.86
C ARG A 36 -11.14 -23.71 -4.59
N PRO A 37 -11.28 -24.58 -5.61
CA PRO A 37 -10.12 -25.14 -6.29
C PRO A 37 -9.31 -24.06 -7.01
N ALA A 38 -8.01 -24.31 -7.10
CA ALA A 38 -7.07 -23.49 -7.84
C ALA A 38 -7.50 -23.35 -9.31
N THR A 39 -7.31 -22.15 -9.88
CA THR A 39 -7.66 -21.81 -11.27
C THR A 39 -6.50 -21.34 -12.10
N TYR A 40 -5.49 -20.71 -11.49
CA TYR A 40 -4.37 -20.15 -12.23
C TYR A 40 -3.06 -20.36 -11.48
N ASN A 41 -2.09 -21.05 -12.08
CA ASN A 41 -0.78 -21.35 -11.46
C ASN A 41 -0.89 -21.89 -10.02
N GLY A 42 -1.91 -22.70 -9.74
CA GLY A 42 -2.14 -23.27 -8.41
C GLY A 42 -2.76 -22.32 -7.38
N LEU A 43 -3.17 -21.12 -7.78
CA LEU A 43 -3.87 -20.11 -6.97
C LEU A 43 -5.38 -20.14 -7.22
N ALA A 44 -6.19 -19.95 -6.19
CA ALA A 44 -7.66 -19.90 -6.28
C ALA A 44 -8.16 -18.50 -6.69
N LEU A 45 -7.72 -18.02 -7.86
CA LEU A 45 -8.05 -16.68 -8.35
C LEU A 45 -9.48 -16.58 -8.89
N ARG A 46 -10.20 -15.53 -8.52
CA ARG A 46 -11.58 -15.25 -8.94
C ARG A 46 -11.80 -13.75 -9.15
N SER A 47 -12.69 -13.42 -10.07
CA SER A 47 -13.13 -12.05 -10.31
C SER A 47 -13.65 -11.38 -9.03
N GLY A 48 -13.28 -10.12 -8.83
CA GLY A 48 -13.66 -9.29 -7.69
C GLY A 48 -12.74 -9.39 -6.49
N GLN A 49 -11.78 -10.33 -6.49
CA GLN A 49 -10.75 -10.38 -5.46
C GLN A 49 -9.95 -9.06 -5.42
N LEU A 50 -9.54 -8.68 -4.22
CA LEU A 50 -8.78 -7.46 -3.97
C LEU A 50 -7.30 -7.81 -3.87
N VAL A 51 -6.46 -7.11 -4.63
CA VAL A 51 -5.01 -7.27 -4.60
C VAL A 51 -4.42 -6.09 -3.84
N LEU A 52 -3.99 -6.32 -2.61
CA LEU A 52 -3.36 -5.30 -1.77
C LEU A 52 -1.85 -5.42 -1.92
N THR A 53 -1.17 -4.32 -2.22
CA THR A 53 0.27 -4.32 -2.48
C THR A 53 1.03 -3.36 -1.59
N GLU A 54 2.28 -3.72 -1.36
CA GLU A 54 3.30 -2.91 -0.70
C GLU A 54 4.25 -2.34 -1.76
N SER A 55 4.22 -1.03 -1.91
CA SER A 55 5.14 -0.30 -2.81
C SER A 55 6.57 -0.28 -2.25
N PRO A 56 7.61 -0.26 -3.09
CA PRO A 56 8.98 -0.02 -2.65
C PRO A 56 9.21 1.44 -2.21
N ASP A 57 10.44 1.73 -1.77
CA ASP A 57 10.98 3.09 -1.58
C ASP A 57 10.17 4.00 -0.64
N SER A 58 10.18 5.31 -0.86
CA SER A 58 9.59 6.29 0.06
C SER A 58 8.08 6.19 0.17
N THR A 59 7.37 5.73 -0.86
CA THR A 59 5.92 5.50 -0.81
C THR A 59 5.54 4.45 0.25
N SER A 60 6.42 3.46 0.50
CA SER A 60 6.29 2.48 1.57
C SER A 60 6.10 3.10 2.97
N PHE A 61 6.69 4.27 3.20
CA PHE A 61 6.70 4.94 4.50
C PHE A 61 5.78 6.16 4.56
N VAL A 62 5.59 6.88 3.45
CA VAL A 62 4.72 8.06 3.43
C VAL A 62 3.28 7.68 3.77
N PHE A 63 2.69 6.72 3.05
CA PHE A 63 1.28 6.38 3.23
C PHE A 63 0.94 5.88 4.64
N PRO A 64 1.71 4.96 5.26
CA PRO A 64 1.41 4.53 6.63
C PRO A 64 1.54 5.65 7.67
N LEU A 65 2.41 6.65 7.46
CA LEU A 65 2.53 7.77 8.40
C LEU A 65 1.35 8.74 8.33
N LEU A 66 0.69 8.88 7.16
CA LEU A 66 -0.45 9.79 6.98
C LEU A 66 -1.68 9.42 7.83
N VAL A 67 -1.75 8.18 8.31
CA VAL A 67 -2.89 7.64 9.06
C VAL A 67 -2.52 7.45 10.53
N LYS A 68 -3.51 7.64 11.41
CA LYS A 68 -3.30 7.56 12.86
C LYS A 68 -2.90 6.15 13.33
N LYS A 69 -3.39 5.11 12.64
CA LYS A 69 -3.07 3.71 12.91
C LYS A 69 -2.18 3.17 11.80
N TYR A 70 -1.18 2.36 12.16
CA TYR A 70 -0.32 1.70 11.18
C TYR A 70 -1.09 0.66 10.35
N TYR A 71 -0.78 0.63 9.05
CA TYR A 71 -1.36 -0.31 8.08
C TYR A 71 -0.28 -0.80 7.09
N PRO A 72 -0.18 -2.13 6.84
CA PRO A 72 0.94 -2.74 6.11
C PRO A 72 0.88 -2.69 4.58
N PHE A 73 -0.13 -2.09 3.96
CA PHE A 73 -0.23 -2.00 2.50
C PHE A 73 -0.43 -0.56 2.05
N THR A 74 0.09 -0.23 0.86
CA THR A 74 0.06 1.13 0.30
C THR A 74 -0.85 1.27 -0.90
N HIS A 75 -1.28 0.16 -1.52
CA HIS A 75 -2.18 0.21 -2.68
C HIS A 75 -3.18 -0.96 -2.71
N VAL A 76 -4.35 -0.75 -3.30
CA VAL A 76 -5.34 -1.80 -3.58
C VAL A 76 -5.78 -1.74 -5.04
N ALA A 77 -5.91 -2.92 -5.65
CA ALA A 77 -6.43 -3.09 -7.00
C ALA A 77 -7.48 -4.20 -7.04
N ILE A 78 -8.22 -4.28 -8.15
CA ILE A 78 -9.29 -5.27 -8.36
C ILE A 78 -8.83 -6.31 -9.38
N LEU A 79 -9.00 -7.59 -9.05
CA LEU A 79 -8.72 -8.71 -9.94
C LEU A 79 -9.96 -9.08 -10.77
N SER A 80 -9.75 -9.34 -12.05
CA SER A 80 -10.75 -9.79 -13.02
C SER A 80 -10.19 -11.00 -13.76
N VAL A 81 -10.88 -12.13 -13.72
CA VAL A 81 -10.49 -13.31 -14.50
C VAL A 81 -11.20 -13.26 -15.85
N GLU A 82 -10.43 -13.07 -16.92
CA GLU A 82 -10.94 -12.90 -18.28
C GLU A 82 -10.37 -13.99 -19.18
N ASN A 83 -11.24 -14.83 -19.72
CA ASN A 83 -10.85 -15.98 -20.54
C ASN A 83 -9.82 -16.91 -19.84
N GLY A 84 -9.92 -17.04 -18.52
CA GLY A 84 -9.00 -17.84 -17.70
C GLY A 84 -7.73 -17.12 -17.25
N GLU A 85 -7.46 -15.91 -17.73
CA GLU A 85 -6.27 -15.13 -17.36
C GLU A 85 -6.60 -14.07 -16.30
N PRO A 86 -5.76 -13.89 -15.26
CA PRO A 86 -5.98 -12.89 -14.23
C PRO A 86 -5.43 -11.51 -14.65
N TRP A 87 -6.34 -10.54 -14.75
CA TRP A 87 -6.04 -9.14 -15.00
C TRP A 87 -6.30 -8.32 -13.75
N VAL A 88 -5.43 -7.35 -13.50
CA VAL A 88 -5.54 -6.42 -12.39
C VAL A 88 -5.88 -5.04 -12.94
N TYR A 89 -6.87 -4.43 -12.31
CA TYR A 89 -7.35 -3.09 -12.55
C TYR A 89 -6.95 -2.19 -11.39
N ASP A 90 -6.08 -1.21 -11.65
CA ASP A 90 -5.56 -0.26 -10.67
C ASP A 90 -5.69 1.18 -11.17
N VAL A 91 -5.76 2.14 -10.25
CA VAL A 91 -5.72 3.58 -10.57
C VAL A 91 -4.53 4.19 -9.87
N THR A 92 -3.57 4.67 -10.65
CA THR A 92 -2.28 5.18 -10.16
C THR A 92 -1.81 6.38 -10.95
N GLY A 93 -0.98 7.21 -10.32
CA GLY A 93 -0.42 8.44 -10.88
C GLY A 93 1.10 8.38 -11.05
N GLU A 94 1.59 9.10 -12.04
CA GLU A 94 3.02 9.32 -12.29
C GLU A 94 3.33 10.82 -12.28
N VAL A 95 4.49 11.19 -11.76
CA VAL A 95 5.00 12.56 -11.88
C VAL A 95 5.37 12.83 -13.33
N LYS A 96 4.69 13.78 -13.96
CA LYS A 96 5.04 14.35 -15.26
C LYS A 96 5.95 15.56 -15.02
N THR A 97 7.17 15.50 -15.55
CA THR A 97 8.20 16.52 -15.33
C THR A 97 8.13 17.69 -16.29
N PHE A 98 7.27 17.66 -17.32
CA PHE A 98 7.09 18.74 -18.28
C PHE A 98 5.63 18.86 -18.78
N PRO A 99 5.07 20.08 -18.85
CA PRO A 99 5.55 21.33 -18.25
C PRO A 99 5.39 21.33 -16.72
N ILE A 100 6.39 21.83 -15.99
CA ILE A 100 6.34 21.92 -14.51
C ILE A 100 5.29 22.94 -14.07
N ARG A 101 4.32 22.49 -13.27
CA ARG A 101 3.29 23.31 -12.62
C ARG A 101 3.80 23.87 -11.30
N SER A 102 3.19 24.96 -10.84
CA SER A 102 3.56 25.63 -9.58
C SER A 102 3.22 24.81 -8.33
N ARG A 103 2.17 23.97 -8.37
CA ARG A 103 1.89 22.99 -7.32
C ARG A 103 2.45 21.63 -7.71
N ILE A 104 3.07 20.93 -6.75
CA ILE A 104 3.71 19.63 -7.00
C ILE A 104 2.69 18.62 -7.50
N MET A 105 1.53 18.51 -6.84
CA MET A 105 0.54 17.50 -7.19
C MET A 105 -0.11 17.75 -8.56
N ASP A 106 -0.12 18.99 -9.09
CA ASP A 106 -0.57 19.25 -10.47
C ASP A 106 0.33 18.60 -11.54
N ASN A 107 1.55 18.21 -11.16
CA ASN A 107 2.45 17.45 -12.03
C ASN A 107 2.18 15.95 -11.96
N VAL A 108 1.38 15.47 -11.00
CA VAL A 108 1.01 14.06 -10.92
C VAL A 108 -0.21 13.84 -11.80
N LYS A 109 -0.06 12.96 -12.79
CA LYS A 109 -1.17 12.56 -13.68
C LYS A 109 -1.20 11.06 -13.81
N GLY A 110 -2.40 10.52 -13.89
CA GLY A 110 -2.63 9.10 -13.97
C GLY A 110 -4.01 8.77 -14.46
N LYS A 111 -4.27 7.48 -14.56
CA LYS A 111 -5.57 6.93 -14.97
C LYS A 111 -5.69 5.51 -14.46
N MET A 112 -6.82 4.89 -14.77
CA MET A 112 -7.00 3.46 -14.61
C MET A 112 -6.16 2.67 -15.62
N TYR A 113 -5.55 1.59 -15.17
CA TYR A 113 -4.80 0.66 -16.00
C TYR A 113 -5.38 -0.76 -15.86
N ARG A 114 -5.06 -1.59 -16.85
CA ARG A 114 -5.34 -3.02 -16.89
C ARG A 114 -4.05 -3.74 -17.19
N ARG A 115 -3.56 -4.60 -16.28
CA ARG A 115 -2.27 -5.30 -16.42
C ARG A 115 -2.40 -6.77 -16.05
N PRO A 116 -1.64 -7.69 -16.65
CA PRO A 116 -1.57 -9.07 -16.16
C PRO A 116 -1.10 -9.09 -14.69
N LEU A 117 -1.62 -10.03 -13.90
CA LEU A 117 -1.37 -10.10 -12.45
C LEU A 117 0.12 -10.03 -12.07
N PHE A 118 0.96 -10.85 -12.70
CA PHE A 118 2.39 -10.90 -12.38
C PHE A 118 3.13 -9.64 -12.81
N GLU A 119 2.74 -9.01 -13.93
CA GLU A 119 3.31 -7.72 -14.36
C GLU A 119 2.93 -6.60 -13.40
N TYR A 120 1.70 -6.63 -12.86
CA TYR A 120 1.24 -5.68 -11.85
C TYR A 120 1.98 -5.86 -10.51
N ILE A 121 2.22 -7.10 -10.07
CA ILE A 121 2.88 -7.39 -8.78
C ILE A 121 4.38 -7.11 -8.85
N ALA A 122 5.06 -7.39 -9.96
CA ALA A 122 6.52 -7.31 -10.07
C ALA A 122 7.18 -6.01 -9.59
N PRO A 123 6.65 -4.80 -9.83
CA PRO A 123 7.24 -3.57 -9.29
C PRO A 123 6.99 -3.36 -7.78
N ASN A 124 6.15 -4.16 -7.14
CA ASN A 124 5.85 -4.08 -5.70
C ASN A 124 6.74 -5.05 -4.91
N LEU A 125 6.98 -4.75 -3.63
CA LEU A 125 7.74 -5.63 -2.74
C LEU A 125 6.94 -6.88 -2.37
N TYR A 126 5.64 -6.69 -2.14
CA TYR A 126 4.73 -7.73 -1.64
C TYR A 126 3.30 -7.47 -2.08
N ALA A 127 2.52 -8.53 -2.21
CA ALA A 127 1.10 -8.49 -2.51
C ALA A 127 0.37 -9.59 -1.73
N GLU A 128 -0.80 -9.28 -1.20
CA GLU A 128 -1.77 -10.27 -0.74
C GLU A 128 -3.09 -10.13 -1.51
N ILE A 129 -3.69 -11.27 -1.81
CA ILE A 129 -4.98 -11.36 -2.49
C ILE A 129 -6.02 -11.77 -1.46
N PHE A 130 -7.15 -11.06 -1.46
CA PHE A 130 -8.28 -11.32 -0.58
C PHE A 130 -9.57 -11.50 -1.37
N ASP A 131 -10.42 -12.42 -0.93
CA ASP A 131 -11.79 -12.52 -1.43
C ASP A 131 -12.60 -11.25 -1.13
N PRO A 132 -13.65 -10.92 -1.90
CA PRO A 132 -14.56 -9.82 -1.59
C PRO A 132 -15.10 -9.89 -0.15
N PRO A 133 -15.40 -8.74 0.49
CA PRO A 133 -16.05 -8.74 1.80
C PRO A 133 -17.44 -9.41 1.75
N PRO A 134 -17.95 -9.92 2.88
CA PRO A 134 -19.27 -10.55 2.93
C PRO A 134 -20.37 -9.63 2.37
N GLY A 135 -21.27 -10.20 1.56
CA GLY A 135 -22.35 -9.47 0.89
C GLY A 135 -21.99 -8.86 -0.46
N ALA A 136 -20.70 -8.67 -0.76
CA ALA A 136 -20.26 -8.13 -2.05
C ALA A 136 -20.19 -9.22 -3.13
N ASP A 137 -20.76 -8.92 -4.30
CA ASP A 137 -20.68 -9.79 -5.48
C ASP A 137 -19.38 -9.54 -6.26
N GLY A 138 -18.48 -10.53 -6.26
CA GLY A 138 -17.17 -10.42 -6.92
C GLY A 138 -17.26 -10.18 -8.43
N ASP A 139 -18.24 -10.75 -9.12
CA ASP A 139 -18.39 -10.55 -10.56
C ASP A 139 -18.85 -9.12 -10.87
N LYS A 140 -19.68 -8.53 -10.00
CA LYS A 140 -20.06 -7.12 -10.10
C LYS A 140 -18.89 -6.18 -9.79
N ILE A 141 -18.05 -6.48 -8.78
CA ILE A 141 -16.83 -5.71 -8.50
C ILE A 141 -15.93 -5.69 -9.74
N ALA A 142 -15.68 -6.85 -10.35
CA ALA A 142 -14.86 -6.94 -11.55
C ALA A 142 -15.49 -6.22 -12.75
N ALA A 143 -16.80 -6.38 -12.96
CA ALA A 143 -17.52 -5.67 -14.03
C ALA A 143 -17.47 -4.16 -13.87
N TRP A 144 -17.59 -3.67 -12.63
CA TRP A 144 -17.45 -2.26 -12.30
C TRP A 144 -16.06 -1.74 -12.68
N ALA A 145 -15.00 -2.49 -12.33
CA ALA A 145 -13.63 -2.11 -12.65
C ALA A 145 -13.38 -2.05 -14.17
N ARG A 146 -13.88 -3.04 -14.91
CA ARG A 146 -13.81 -3.05 -16.39
C ARG A 146 -14.50 -1.82 -16.99
N LYS A 147 -15.71 -1.51 -16.52
CA LYS A 147 -16.47 -0.34 -16.96
C LYS A 147 -15.71 0.97 -16.70
N LYS A 148 -15.13 1.15 -15.49
CA LYS A 148 -14.35 2.35 -15.16
C LYS A 148 -13.07 2.50 -15.96
N PHE A 149 -12.45 1.38 -16.33
CA PHE A 149 -11.31 1.39 -17.22
C PHE A 149 -11.71 1.82 -18.64
N GLU A 150 -12.82 1.32 -19.17
CA GLU A 150 -13.37 1.73 -20.47
C GLU A 150 -13.77 3.21 -20.51
N GLU A 151 -14.33 3.71 -19.41
CA GLU A 151 -14.65 5.14 -19.21
C GLU A 151 -13.38 6.03 -19.14
N GLY A 152 -12.21 5.44 -18.91
CA GLY A 152 -10.94 6.16 -18.85
C GLY A 152 -10.78 7.03 -17.60
N VAL A 153 -11.29 6.57 -16.46
CA VAL A 153 -11.22 7.30 -15.18
C VAL A 153 -9.79 7.78 -14.89
N GLU A 154 -9.67 9.06 -14.59
CA GLU A 154 -8.40 9.70 -14.23
C GLU A 154 -8.03 9.42 -12.76
N PHE A 155 -6.74 9.43 -12.49
CA PHE A 155 -6.23 9.37 -11.12
C PHE A 155 -6.48 10.68 -10.39
N ASP A 156 -7.04 10.59 -9.20
CA ASP A 156 -7.13 11.71 -8.27
C ASP A 156 -5.79 11.91 -7.56
N ASN A 157 -5.06 12.93 -8.01
CA ASN A 157 -3.78 13.31 -7.44
C ASN A 157 -3.89 14.09 -6.12
N TYR A 158 -5.09 14.48 -5.69
CA TYR A 158 -5.32 15.19 -4.42
C TYR A 158 -5.91 14.30 -3.32
N PHE A 159 -6.29 13.06 -3.65
CA PHE A 159 -6.85 12.08 -2.72
C PHE A 159 -8.08 12.62 -1.96
N ASP A 160 -8.94 13.37 -2.63
CA ASP A 160 -10.17 13.93 -2.08
C ASP A 160 -11.33 12.95 -2.29
N SER A 161 -11.61 12.16 -1.25
CA SER A 161 -12.71 11.17 -1.26
C SER A 161 -14.12 11.78 -1.29
N LYS A 162 -14.26 13.11 -1.39
CA LYS A 162 -15.56 13.79 -1.50
C LYS A 162 -15.94 14.07 -2.96
N GLU A 163 -15.00 13.91 -3.91
CA GLU A 163 -15.23 14.15 -5.33
C GLU A 163 -14.91 12.90 -6.17
N HIS A 164 -15.94 12.21 -6.66
CA HIS A 164 -15.78 10.93 -7.38
C HIS A 164 -15.58 11.09 -8.90
N SER A 165 -15.21 12.28 -9.39
CA SER A 165 -14.97 12.53 -10.82
C SER A 165 -13.65 11.92 -11.29
N LYS A 166 -12.70 11.80 -10.36
CA LYS A 166 -11.43 11.09 -10.46
C LYS A 166 -11.33 10.15 -9.28
N LEU A 167 -10.50 9.12 -9.37
CA LEU A 167 -10.40 8.13 -8.30
C LEU A 167 -8.95 7.90 -7.89
N PHE A 168 -8.74 7.60 -6.61
CA PHE A 168 -7.55 6.92 -6.15
C PHE A 168 -7.85 5.46 -5.78
N CYS A 169 -6.79 4.67 -5.56
CA CYS A 169 -6.88 3.21 -5.50
C CYS A 169 -7.88 2.66 -4.46
N SER A 170 -7.87 3.16 -3.22
CA SER A 170 -8.79 2.70 -2.19
C SER A 170 -10.21 3.22 -2.38
N GLU A 171 -10.39 4.40 -2.95
CA GLU A 171 -11.72 4.91 -3.32
C GLU A 171 -12.36 4.06 -4.42
N MET A 172 -11.57 3.69 -5.45
CA MET A 172 -11.99 2.76 -6.49
C MET A 172 -12.50 1.45 -5.89
N ALA A 173 -11.74 0.83 -4.99
CA ALA A 173 -12.14 -0.42 -4.34
C ALA A 173 -13.39 -0.23 -3.47
N MET A 174 -13.48 0.86 -2.71
CA MET A 174 -14.65 1.18 -1.87
C MET A 174 -15.93 1.29 -2.70
N LEU A 175 -15.90 2.07 -3.79
CA LEU A 175 -17.06 2.29 -4.65
C LEU A 175 -17.46 1.00 -5.38
N ALA A 176 -16.50 0.22 -5.87
CA ALA A 176 -16.78 -1.06 -6.52
C ALA A 176 -17.45 -2.06 -5.56
N ILE A 177 -16.97 -2.14 -4.31
CA ILE A 177 -17.55 -2.99 -3.27
C ILE A 177 -18.97 -2.55 -2.93
N ALA A 178 -19.18 -1.24 -2.73
CA ALA A 178 -20.49 -0.69 -2.41
C ALA A 178 -21.53 -0.95 -3.52
N ASP A 179 -21.16 -0.70 -4.78
CA ASP A 179 -22.04 -0.95 -5.94
C ASP A 179 -22.36 -2.45 -6.13
N ALA A 180 -21.45 -3.32 -5.69
CA ALA A 180 -21.63 -4.76 -5.69
C ALA A 180 -22.45 -5.31 -4.50
N GLY A 181 -23.00 -4.45 -3.64
CA GLY A 181 -23.80 -4.84 -2.46
C GLY A 181 -22.99 -5.15 -1.20
N GLY A 182 -21.69 -4.84 -1.22
CA GLY A 182 -20.81 -4.97 -0.07
C GLY A 182 -20.99 -3.87 0.99
N PRO A 183 -20.24 -3.97 2.09
CA PRO A 183 -20.29 -2.96 3.14
C PRO A 183 -19.72 -1.61 2.66
N VAL A 184 -20.27 -0.52 3.19
CA VAL A 184 -19.66 0.81 3.07
C VAL A 184 -18.39 0.82 3.94
N ILE A 185 -17.29 1.31 3.38
CA ILE A 185 -16.01 1.41 4.07
C ILE A 185 -15.78 2.88 4.40
N ASP A 186 -15.88 3.22 5.69
CA ASP A 186 -15.68 4.59 6.15
C ASP A 186 -14.21 5.02 6.07
N VAL A 187 -14.02 6.31 5.81
CA VAL A 187 -12.73 7.00 6.00
C VAL A 187 -12.33 7.02 7.48
N GLU A 188 -11.04 7.11 7.75
CA GLU A 188 -10.47 7.22 9.08
C GLU A 188 -9.78 8.56 9.30
N ALA A 189 -9.58 8.92 10.57
CA ALA A 189 -8.83 10.12 10.92
C ALA A 189 -7.36 10.01 10.45
N SER A 190 -6.89 11.06 9.77
CA SER A 190 -5.47 11.19 9.44
C SER A 190 -4.62 11.39 10.70
N ASN A 191 -3.31 11.21 10.58
CA ASN A 191 -2.37 11.48 11.66
C ASN A 191 -2.37 12.99 11.99
N PRO A 192 -2.62 13.40 13.25
CA PRO A 192 -2.70 14.80 13.63
C PRO A 192 -1.33 15.47 13.81
N ASN A 193 -0.21 14.77 13.59
CA ASN A 193 1.14 15.34 13.67
C ASN A 193 1.24 16.62 12.79
N ALA A 194 1.72 17.72 13.38
CA ALA A 194 1.73 19.02 12.72
C ALA A 194 2.58 19.04 11.43
N SER A 195 3.69 18.30 11.39
CA SER A 195 4.54 18.19 10.21
C SER A 195 3.85 17.44 9.07
N ILE A 196 3.01 16.45 9.39
CA ILE A 196 2.21 15.72 8.40
C ILE A 196 1.11 16.62 7.86
N VAL A 197 0.36 17.27 8.75
CA VAL A 197 -0.73 18.18 8.35
C VAL A 197 -0.21 19.30 7.46
N GLU A 198 0.95 19.88 7.79
CA GLU A 198 1.57 20.91 6.96
C GLU A 198 2.03 20.36 5.60
N GLY A 199 2.61 19.16 5.58
CA GLY A 199 2.98 18.48 4.33
C GLY A 199 1.77 18.22 3.42
N MET A 200 0.66 17.75 3.98
CA MET A 200 -0.59 17.52 3.23
C MET A 200 -1.13 18.84 2.65
N LYS A 201 -1.20 19.91 3.46
CA LYS A 201 -1.61 21.25 2.99
C LYS A 201 -0.72 21.77 1.88
N TRP A 202 0.59 21.61 2.01
CA TRP A 202 1.56 22.01 0.99
C TRP A 202 1.37 21.25 -0.33
N LEU A 203 1.04 19.96 -0.26
CA LEU A 203 0.69 19.14 -1.43
C LEU A 203 -0.73 19.41 -1.96
N GLY A 204 -1.58 20.09 -1.19
CA GLY A 204 -2.98 20.33 -1.53
C GLY A 204 -3.90 19.13 -1.24
N VAL A 205 -3.42 18.13 -0.51
CA VAL A 205 -4.23 16.99 -0.05
C VAL A 205 -5.02 17.43 1.19
N PRO A 206 -6.36 17.24 1.24
CA PRO A 206 -7.16 17.60 2.41
C PRO A 206 -6.71 16.84 3.67
N PRO A 207 -6.32 17.53 4.76
CA PRO A 207 -6.01 16.86 6.03
C PRO A 207 -7.28 16.45 6.77
N GLY A 208 -7.13 15.51 7.71
CA GLY A 208 -8.17 15.13 8.67
C GLY A 208 -8.81 13.77 8.40
N GLU A 209 -8.90 13.36 7.14
CA GLU A 209 -9.49 12.09 6.71
C GLU A 209 -8.55 11.35 5.76
N ALA A 210 -8.59 10.03 5.79
CA ALA A 210 -7.83 9.15 4.91
C ALA A 210 -8.58 7.83 4.71
N LEU A 211 -8.39 7.18 3.56
CA LEU A 211 -8.97 5.86 3.28
C LEU A 211 -7.84 4.82 3.14
N PRO A 212 -7.34 4.27 4.26
CA PRO A 212 -6.21 3.36 4.24
C PRO A 212 -6.54 2.03 3.55
N VAL A 213 -5.57 1.52 2.81
CA VAL A 213 -5.67 0.28 2.01
C VAL A 213 -5.93 -0.97 2.88
N TYR A 214 -5.47 -0.99 4.12
CA TYR A 214 -5.71 -2.15 4.98
C TYR A 214 -7.17 -2.29 5.43
N ARG A 215 -8.04 -1.29 5.23
CA ARG A 215 -9.49 -1.43 5.44
C ARG A 215 -10.10 -2.53 4.56
N PHE A 216 -9.39 -2.91 3.49
CA PHE A 216 -9.78 -3.95 2.55
C PHE A 216 -9.18 -5.32 2.90
N ALA A 217 -8.24 -5.38 3.84
CA ALA A 217 -7.62 -6.62 4.33
C ALA A 217 -8.46 -7.26 5.44
N ASP A 218 -8.68 -8.56 5.34
CA ASP A 218 -9.26 -9.37 6.41
C ASP A 218 -8.61 -10.76 6.34
N PRO A 219 -7.87 -11.18 7.38
CA PRO A 219 -7.20 -12.47 7.38
C PRO A 219 -8.12 -13.66 7.08
N SER A 220 -9.41 -13.59 7.43
CA SER A 220 -10.37 -14.68 7.13
C SER A 220 -10.64 -14.86 5.63
N ARG A 221 -10.47 -13.77 4.85
CA ARG A 221 -10.66 -13.70 3.40
C ARG A 221 -9.37 -13.88 2.59
N TYR A 222 -8.25 -14.12 3.26
CA TYR A 222 -6.95 -14.32 2.60
C TYR A 222 -6.99 -15.46 1.56
N VAL A 223 -6.36 -15.25 0.41
CA VAL A 223 -6.30 -16.20 -0.72
C VAL A 223 -4.86 -16.59 -1.02
N ALA A 224 -3.97 -15.62 -1.20
CA ALA A 224 -2.59 -15.88 -1.60
C ALA A 224 -1.67 -14.70 -1.27
N ALA A 225 -0.37 -14.99 -1.17
CA ALA A 225 0.69 -14.01 -1.05
C ALA A 225 1.73 -14.19 -2.15
N LEU A 226 2.17 -13.09 -2.75
CA LEU A 226 3.16 -13.05 -3.81
C LEU A 226 4.12 -11.88 -3.59
N GLY A 227 5.32 -11.92 -4.14
CA GLY A 227 6.21 -10.76 -4.07
C GLY A 227 7.67 -11.07 -4.35
N GLN A 228 8.53 -10.18 -3.87
CA GLN A 228 9.99 -10.26 -4.00
C GLN A 228 10.68 -10.80 -2.75
N PHE A 229 9.97 -10.88 -1.62
CA PHE A 229 10.48 -11.52 -0.40
C PHE A 229 10.70 -13.03 -0.60
N THR A 230 11.42 -13.67 0.31
CA THR A 230 11.68 -15.12 0.27
C THR A 230 10.55 -15.94 0.85
N ASN A 231 9.86 -15.41 1.86
CA ASN A 231 8.72 -16.02 2.54
C ASN A 231 7.82 -14.94 3.17
N ARG A 232 6.67 -15.34 3.71
CA ARG A 232 5.76 -14.39 4.39
C ARG A 232 6.33 -13.82 5.68
N THR A 233 7.12 -14.58 6.44
CA THR A 233 7.74 -14.07 7.67
C THR A 233 8.63 -12.87 7.41
N GLN A 234 9.43 -12.90 6.33
CA GLN A 234 10.27 -11.78 5.92
C GLN A 234 9.43 -10.54 5.59
N ALA A 235 8.32 -10.70 4.87
CA ALA A 235 7.37 -9.62 4.58
C ALA A 235 6.73 -9.04 5.84
N TYR A 236 6.29 -9.89 6.77
CA TYR A 236 5.68 -9.44 8.02
C TYR A 236 6.68 -8.84 9.00
N SER A 237 7.93 -9.28 8.96
CA SER A 237 9.04 -8.66 9.71
C SER A 237 9.40 -7.29 9.15
N TYR A 238 9.34 -7.12 7.82
CA TYR A 238 9.43 -5.82 7.16
C TYR A 238 8.30 -4.88 7.60
N PHE A 239 7.05 -5.38 7.60
CA PHE A 239 5.91 -4.61 8.08
C PHE A 239 6.01 -4.22 9.54
N GLU A 240 6.53 -5.09 10.39
CA GLU A 240 6.74 -4.75 11.79
C GLU A 240 7.84 -3.70 11.98
N GLY A 241 8.89 -3.72 11.16
CA GLY A 241 9.86 -2.61 11.10
C GLY A 241 9.19 -1.28 10.81
N LYS A 242 8.30 -1.24 9.81
CA LYS A 242 7.55 0.00 9.52
C LYS A 242 6.55 0.37 10.61
N HIS A 243 5.91 -0.61 11.23
CA HIS A 243 5.04 -0.40 12.38
C HIS A 243 5.79 0.25 13.54
N GLU A 244 7.00 -0.21 13.81
CA GLU A 244 7.83 0.36 14.87
C GLU A 244 8.31 1.78 14.54
N VAL A 245 8.63 2.07 13.27
CA VAL A 245 8.88 3.45 12.81
C VAL A 245 7.66 4.33 13.04
N HIS A 246 6.47 3.85 12.68
CA HIS A 246 5.20 4.56 12.90
C HIS A 246 4.94 4.82 14.39
N ARG A 247 5.14 3.81 15.25
CA ARG A 247 4.97 3.90 16.71
C ARG A 247 5.91 4.93 17.34
N ARG A 248 7.15 5.00 16.86
CA ARG A 248 8.16 5.96 17.33
C ARG A 248 7.97 7.36 16.74
N PHE A 249 7.15 7.52 15.71
CA PHE A 249 6.83 8.79 15.10
C PHE A 249 5.78 9.58 15.90
N THR A 250 6.24 10.28 16.93
CA THR A 250 5.39 11.02 17.87
C THR A 250 4.95 12.39 17.34
N ALA A 251 3.97 13.02 18.01
CA ALA A 251 3.36 14.27 17.56
C ALA A 251 4.33 15.48 17.48
N ASP A 252 5.43 15.44 18.23
CA ASP A 252 6.49 16.45 18.26
C ASP A 252 7.58 16.23 17.19
N GLN A 253 7.57 15.08 16.53
CA GLN A 253 8.53 14.77 15.47
C GLN A 253 8.16 15.43 14.14
N ARG A 254 9.20 15.77 13.36
CA ARG A 254 9.06 16.29 12.00
C ARG A 254 9.28 15.17 11.00
N MET A 255 8.59 15.24 9.84
CA MET A 255 8.78 14.28 8.74
C MET A 255 10.24 14.13 8.31
N GLY A 256 11.06 15.18 8.49
CA GLY A 256 12.49 15.15 8.22
C GLY A 256 13.31 14.19 9.12
N PHE A 257 12.72 13.58 10.16
CA PHE A 257 13.36 12.49 10.91
C PHE A 257 13.20 11.12 10.25
N VAL A 258 12.26 10.96 9.32
CA VAL A 258 12.05 9.73 8.54
C VAL A 258 12.51 9.92 7.10
N PHE A 259 12.27 11.10 6.54
CA PHE A 259 12.50 11.39 5.13
C PHE A 259 13.68 12.31 4.88
N THR A 260 14.27 12.15 3.71
CA THR A 260 15.19 13.11 3.10
C THR A 260 14.53 13.77 1.90
N LEU A 261 14.97 14.98 1.58
CA LEU A 261 14.59 15.69 0.35
C LEU A 261 15.87 16.02 -0.39
N ASP A 262 16.03 15.50 -1.60
CA ASP A 262 17.21 15.81 -2.41
C ASP A 262 17.08 17.18 -3.11
N SER A 263 18.15 17.63 -3.77
CA SER A 263 18.17 18.91 -4.51
C SER A 263 17.21 18.95 -5.69
N TYR A 264 16.64 17.82 -6.10
CA TYR A 264 15.64 17.71 -7.17
C TYR A 264 14.21 17.58 -6.61
N GLY A 265 14.03 17.73 -5.29
CA GLY A 265 12.73 17.62 -4.64
C GLY A 265 12.21 16.19 -4.52
N ARG A 266 13.07 15.18 -4.66
CA ARG A 266 12.67 13.78 -4.48
C ARG A 266 12.70 13.41 -3.01
N ILE A 267 11.61 12.78 -2.56
CA ILE A 267 11.49 12.28 -1.20
C ILE A 267 12.17 10.90 -1.13
N GLY A 268 13.21 10.81 -0.31
CA GLY A 268 13.87 9.57 0.06
C GLY A 268 13.58 9.17 1.50
N VAL A 269 13.93 7.94 1.87
CA VAL A 269 13.90 7.47 3.26
C VAL A 269 15.30 7.65 3.84
N ARG A 270 15.40 8.06 5.12
CA ARG A 270 16.67 8.16 5.80
C ARG A 270 17.37 6.79 5.85
N PRO A 271 18.69 6.71 5.58
CA PRO A 271 19.42 5.46 5.58
C PRO A 271 19.24 4.66 6.88
N GLU A 272 19.22 5.32 8.03
CA GLU A 272 19.06 4.68 9.34
C GLU A 272 17.71 3.96 9.46
N ILE A 273 16.64 4.54 8.91
CA ILE A 273 15.30 3.96 8.87
C ILE A 273 15.27 2.77 7.91
N SER A 274 15.81 2.92 6.69
CA SER A 274 15.88 1.83 5.71
C SER A 274 16.71 0.66 6.23
N THR A 275 17.85 0.93 6.87
CA THR A 275 18.71 -0.10 7.49
C THR A 275 17.98 -0.81 8.63
N PHE A 276 17.25 -0.08 9.47
CA PHE A 276 16.46 -0.69 10.54
C PHE A 276 15.40 -1.66 9.99
N VAL A 277 14.58 -1.20 9.04
CA VAL A 277 13.52 -2.04 8.47
C VAL A 277 14.09 -3.24 7.72
N ALA A 278 15.22 -3.06 7.01
CA ALA A 278 15.94 -4.19 6.39
C ALA A 278 16.45 -5.19 7.43
N ARG A 279 17.01 -4.73 8.56
CA ARG A 279 17.42 -5.61 9.66
C ARG A 279 16.24 -6.41 10.23
N CYS A 280 15.07 -5.78 10.43
CA CYS A 280 13.88 -6.51 10.84
C CYS A 280 13.46 -7.53 9.78
N ALA A 281 13.38 -7.16 8.50
CA ALA A 281 13.00 -8.08 7.42
C ALA A 281 13.87 -9.36 7.41
N HIS A 282 15.19 -9.21 7.59
CA HIS A 282 16.15 -10.30 7.49
C HIS A 282 16.46 -11.03 8.82
N MET A 283 15.75 -10.73 9.91
CA MET A 283 16.12 -11.25 11.25
C MET A 283 15.94 -12.77 11.40
N TYR A 284 15.12 -13.40 10.55
CA TYR A 284 14.85 -14.84 10.56
C TYR A 284 15.36 -15.58 9.32
N ASP A 285 16.21 -14.96 8.49
CA ASP A 285 16.71 -15.58 7.25
C ASP A 285 17.47 -16.90 7.49
N ALA A 286 18.09 -17.04 8.67
CA ALA A 286 18.82 -18.25 9.08
C ALA A 286 17.97 -19.24 9.89
N ASP A 287 16.71 -18.92 10.21
CA ASP A 287 15.82 -19.80 10.96
C ASP A 287 15.16 -20.81 10.02
N PRO A 288 15.35 -22.13 10.21
CA PRO A 288 14.67 -23.14 9.39
C PRO A 288 13.15 -23.20 9.65
N HIS A 289 12.67 -22.65 10.77
CA HIS A 289 11.25 -22.61 11.15
C HIS A 289 10.88 -21.20 11.64
N PRO A 290 10.95 -20.20 10.73
CA PRO A 290 10.71 -18.82 11.10
C PRO A 290 9.27 -18.65 11.62
N PRO A 291 9.01 -17.66 12.50
CA PRO A 291 7.67 -17.42 13.02
C PRO A 291 6.66 -17.16 11.90
N GLU A 292 5.44 -17.65 12.05
CA GLU A 292 4.36 -17.34 11.10
C GLU A 292 4.01 -15.84 11.12
N PRO A 293 3.40 -15.31 10.05
CA PRO A 293 2.81 -13.98 10.06
C PRO A 293 1.98 -13.71 11.33
N PHE A 294 2.09 -12.50 11.87
CA PHE A 294 1.43 -12.05 13.11
C PHE A 294 1.88 -12.73 14.41
N ASP A 295 2.91 -13.59 14.40
CA ASP A 295 3.48 -14.13 15.63
C ASP A 295 4.08 -12.98 16.49
N PRO A 296 3.74 -12.87 17.79
CA PRO A 296 4.24 -11.80 18.67
C PRO A 296 5.77 -11.74 18.80
N ARG A 297 6.48 -12.82 18.44
CA ARG A 297 7.95 -12.83 18.40
C ARG A 297 8.50 -11.82 17.40
N ILE A 298 7.82 -11.62 16.26
CA ILE A 298 8.23 -10.66 15.22
C ILE A 298 8.27 -9.24 15.79
N GLU A 299 7.19 -8.83 16.48
CA GLU A 299 7.10 -7.54 17.19
C GLU A 299 8.19 -7.38 18.23
N LYS A 300 8.33 -8.37 19.12
CA LYS A 300 9.32 -8.34 20.19
C LYS A 300 10.74 -8.20 19.66
N ASP A 301 11.11 -8.98 18.65
CA ASP A 301 12.48 -9.02 18.14
C ASP A 301 12.78 -7.77 17.29
N CYS A 302 11.83 -7.27 16.51
CA CYS A 302 12.01 -6.02 15.77
C CYS A 302 12.12 -4.80 16.71
N ARG A 303 11.36 -4.76 17.82
CA ARG A 303 11.53 -3.73 18.87
C ARG A 303 12.91 -3.77 19.50
N LYS A 304 13.46 -4.96 19.75
CA LYS A 304 14.84 -5.10 20.24
C LYS A 304 15.85 -4.49 19.27
N ILE A 305 15.71 -4.75 17.96
CA ILE A 305 16.55 -4.13 16.93
C ILE A 305 16.39 -2.60 16.96
N ALA A 306 15.17 -2.10 17.15
CA ALA A 306 14.89 -0.67 17.22
C ALA A 306 15.54 -0.02 18.45
N ASP A 307 15.48 -0.67 19.61
CA ASP A 307 16.12 -0.21 20.85
C ASP A 307 17.65 -0.17 20.72
N GLU A 308 18.24 -1.16 20.04
CA GLU A 308 19.68 -1.17 19.74
C GLU A 308 20.10 0.00 18.83
N MET A 309 19.26 0.37 17.85
CA MET A 309 19.60 1.39 16.85
C MET A 309 19.25 2.81 17.26
N PHE A 310 18.13 2.99 17.96
CA PHE A 310 17.53 4.30 18.24
C PHE A 310 17.39 4.59 19.73
N GLY A 311 17.78 3.64 20.58
CA GLY A 311 17.58 3.71 22.02
C GLY A 311 16.19 3.22 22.46
N PRO A 312 16.01 2.94 23.77
CA PRO A 312 14.73 2.50 24.31
C PRO A 312 13.61 3.49 24.04
N PHE A 313 12.43 2.99 23.69
CA PHE A 313 11.24 3.82 23.50
C PHE A 313 10.06 3.27 24.32
N PRO A 314 9.36 4.12 25.10
CA PRO A 314 8.32 3.66 26.00
C PRO A 314 7.21 2.94 25.24
N ASP A 315 6.70 1.85 25.80
CA ASP A 315 5.45 1.29 25.31
C ASP A 315 4.33 2.33 25.54
N PRO A 316 3.41 2.51 24.58
CA PRO A 316 2.25 3.35 24.83
C PRO A 316 1.52 2.78 26.04
N THR A 317 1.34 3.60 27.07
CA THR A 317 0.52 3.25 28.23
C THR A 317 -0.82 2.73 27.72
N PRO A 318 -1.25 1.51 28.10
CA PRO A 318 -2.57 1.04 27.72
C PRO A 318 -3.58 2.10 28.15
N LEU A 319 -4.41 2.56 27.21
CA LEU A 319 -5.55 3.39 27.59
C LEU A 319 -6.33 2.61 28.66
N PRO A 320 -6.73 3.23 29.78
CA PRO A 320 -7.54 2.55 30.78
C PRO A 320 -8.73 1.92 30.07
N SER A 321 -8.95 0.63 30.30
CA SER A 321 -10.08 -0.09 29.73
C SER A 321 -11.35 0.69 30.04
N THR A 322 -12.21 0.85 29.03
CA THR A 322 -13.56 1.37 29.24
C THR A 322 -14.19 0.59 30.41
N PRO A 323 -14.73 1.28 31.43
CA PRO A 323 -15.34 0.60 32.56
C PRO A 323 -16.42 -0.35 32.02
N THR A 324 -16.33 -1.60 32.45
CA THR A 324 -17.34 -2.61 32.16
C THR A 324 -18.70 -2.04 32.54
N PRO A 325 -19.69 -2.03 31.63
CA PRO A 325 -21.05 -1.64 31.98
C PRO A 325 -21.49 -2.48 33.19
N PRO A 326 -22.12 -1.88 34.21
CA PRO A 326 -22.58 -2.63 35.37
C PRO A 326 -23.49 -3.76 34.91
N THR A 327 -23.24 -4.97 35.42
CA THR A 327 -24.08 -6.13 35.18
C THR A 327 -25.52 -5.78 35.56
N PRO A 328 -26.51 -5.99 34.67
CA PRO A 328 -27.90 -5.77 35.03
C PRO A 328 -28.26 -6.62 36.25
N PRO A 329 -29.05 -6.09 37.20
CA PRO A 329 -29.47 -6.88 38.35
C PRO A 329 -30.25 -8.11 37.87
N VAL A 330 -29.84 -9.28 38.36
CA VAL A 330 -30.54 -10.55 38.13
C VAL A 330 -31.94 -10.41 38.73
N ALA A 331 -32.97 -10.45 37.89
CA ALA A 331 -34.33 -10.59 38.35
C ALA A 331 -34.45 -11.93 39.07
N THR A 332 -34.75 -11.88 40.37
CA THR A 332 -35.07 -13.06 41.18
C THR A 332 -36.54 -13.44 40.88
N PRO A 333 -36.84 -14.74 40.70
CA PRO A 333 -38.20 -15.22 40.41
C PRO A 333 -39.17 -15.03 41.57
#